data_AF-A0A954KNV1-F1
#
_entry.id   AF-A0A954KNV1-F1
#
_cell.length_a   1.000
_cell.length_b   1.000
_cell.length_c   1.000
_cell.angle_alpha   90.00
_cell.angle_beta   90.00
_cell.angle_gamma   90.00
#
_symmetry.space_group_name_H-M   'P 1'
#
loop_
_entity.id
_entity.type
_entity.pdbx_description
1 polymer ?
#
loop_
_entity_poly.entity_id
_entity_poly.type
_entity_poly.pdbx_seq_one_letter_code
_entity_poly.pdbx_strand_id
1 'polypeptide(L)'
;VAYQNLSEWIANPDSGKTMTPRSIVIITYALCGFSNFASIGIQVGGIGGIVPERRTELTQLGLRAMLGGTLACLMTACVAGIVMPD
;
A
#
# COMPACT_ATOMS: atom_id res chain seq x y z
N VAL A 1 -4.65 -5.55 8.03
CA VAL A 1 -4.16 -4.72 9.15
C VAL A 1 -4.44 -3.24 8.92
N ALA A 2 -3.75 -2.56 7.99
CA ALA A 2 -3.94 -1.10 7.82
C ALA A 2 -5.38 -0.68 7.51
N TYR A 3 -6.07 -1.40 6.61
CA TYR A 3 -7.50 -1.16 6.34
C TYR A 3 -8.41 -1.40 7.54
N GLN A 4 -8.05 -2.33 8.43
CA GLN A 4 -8.81 -2.59 9.65
C GLN A 4 -8.70 -1.39 10.60
N ASN A 5 -7.49 -0.89 10.84
CA ASN A 5 -7.28 0.31 11.64
C ASN A 5 -8.03 1.53 11.06
N LEU A 6 -7.99 1.70 9.73
CA LEU A 6 -8.77 2.75 9.06
C LEU A 6 -10.27 2.58 9.32
N SER A 7 -10.80 1.36 9.21
CA SER A 7 -12.21 1.09 9.47
C SER A 7 -12.61 1.38 10.93
N GLU A 8 -11.72 1.09 11.88
CA GLU A 8 -11.94 1.38 13.31
C GLU A 8 -11.98 2.90 13.58
N TRP A 9 -11.15 3.69 12.88
CA TRP A 9 -11.16 5.15 13.01
C TRP A 9 -12.40 5.79 12.37
N ILE A 10 -12.88 5.22 11.27
CA ILE A 10 -14.14 5.66 10.65
C ILE A 10 -15.33 5.34 11.56
N ALA A 11 -15.34 4.16 12.19
CA ALA A 11 -16.43 3.70 13.04
C ALA A 11 -16.51 4.40 14.41
N ASN A 12 -15.41 5.01 14.90
CA ASN A 12 -15.35 5.64 16.22
C ASN A 12 -14.92 7.12 16.16
N PRO A 13 -15.80 8.05 15.72
CA PRO A 13 -15.48 9.46 15.57
C PRO A 13 -15.06 10.16 16.87
N ASP A 14 -15.59 9.70 18.01
CA ASP A 14 -15.38 10.32 19.34
C ASP A 14 -14.04 9.97 19.99
N SER A 15 -13.24 9.09 19.35
CA SER A 15 -11.95 8.63 19.87
C SER A 15 -10.81 9.67 19.77
N GLY A 16 -11.12 10.92 19.40
CA GLY A 16 -10.14 11.97 19.13
C GLY A 16 -9.35 11.77 17.82
N LYS A 17 -9.72 10.77 17.01
CA LYS A 17 -9.13 10.45 15.70
C LYS A 17 -10.13 10.66 14.57
N THR A 18 -10.94 11.70 14.66
CA THR A 18 -11.95 12.01 13.64
C THR A 18 -11.27 12.26 12.30
N MET A 19 -11.63 11.46 11.29
CA MET A 19 -11.11 11.61 9.93
C MET A 19 -12.12 12.36 9.05
N THR A 20 -11.64 13.32 8.26
CA THR A 20 -12.49 13.96 7.25
C THR A 20 -12.78 13.00 6.09
N PRO A 21 -13.90 13.17 5.37
CA PRO A 21 -14.19 12.38 4.16
C PRO A 21 -13.04 12.41 3.16
N ARG A 22 -12.39 13.57 3.00
CA ARG A 22 -11.20 13.75 2.16
C ARG A 22 -10.03 12.87 2.61
N SER A 23 -9.69 12.87 3.90
CA SER A 23 -8.60 12.06 4.42
C SER A 23 -8.87 10.55 4.28
N ILE A 24 -10.13 10.11 4.46
CA ILE A 24 -10.52 8.71 4.26
C ILE A 24 -10.23 8.26 2.82
N VAL A 25 -10.57 9.08 1.82
CA VAL A 25 -10.32 8.74 0.41
C VAL A 25 -8.82 8.71 0.11
N ILE A 26 -8.06 9.71 0.56
CA ILE A 26 -6.60 9.74 0.36
C ILE A 26 -5.94 8.49 0.96
N ILE A 27 -6.26 8.13 2.21
CA ILE A 27 -5.69 6.95 2.85
C ILE A 27 -6.15 5.66 2.15
N THR A 28 -7.41 5.58 1.71
CA THR A 28 -7.90 4.42 0.96
C THR A 28 -7.04 4.13 -0.28
N TYR A 29 -6.67 5.17 -1.04
CA TYR A 29 -5.77 5.03 -2.19
C TYR A 29 -4.32 4.76 -1.78
N ALA A 30 -3.83 5.38 -0.70
CA ALA A 30 -2.48 5.13 -0.21
C ALA A 30 -2.28 3.68 0.26
N LEU A 31 -3.33 3.06 0.80
CA LEU A 31 -3.33 1.66 1.26
C LEU A 31 -3.63 0.66 0.14
N CYS A 32 -4.02 1.11 -1.05
CA CYS A 32 -4.45 0.26 -2.16
C CYS A 32 -3.26 -0.38 -2.89
N GLY A 33 -2.52 -1.24 -2.18
CA GLY A 33 -1.40 -1.97 -2.74
C GLY A 33 -0.86 -3.05 -1.83
N PHE A 34 -0.20 -4.03 -2.43
CA PHE A 34 0.51 -5.09 -1.72
C PHE A 34 2.00 -4.76 -1.53
N SER A 35 2.33 -3.50 -1.32
CA SER A 35 3.72 -3.02 -1.17
C SER A 35 4.19 -3.18 0.29
N ASN A 36 4.60 -4.39 0.66
CA ASN A 36 5.07 -4.72 2.01
C ASN A 36 6.15 -5.82 1.99
N PHE A 37 6.82 -6.04 3.12
CA PHE A 37 7.90 -7.03 3.22
C PHE A 37 7.47 -8.47 2.92
N ALA A 38 6.26 -8.88 3.34
CA ALA A 38 5.77 -10.23 3.06
C ALA A 38 5.55 -10.45 1.56
N SER A 39 5.09 -9.43 0.84
CA SER A 39 4.92 -9.46 -0.61
C SER A 39 6.23 -9.66 -1.39
N ILE A 40 7.38 -9.25 -0.83
CA ILE A 40 8.69 -9.58 -1.42
C ILE A 40 8.86 -11.10 -1.44
N GLY A 41 8.57 -11.77 -0.32
CA GLY A 41 8.62 -13.23 -0.21
C GLY A 41 7.64 -13.92 -1.17
N ILE A 42 6.42 -13.39 -1.29
CA ILE A 42 5.41 -13.91 -2.24
C ILE A 42 5.91 -13.81 -3.68
N GLN A 43 6.51 -12.69 -4.08
CA GLN A 43 7.02 -12.54 -5.45
C GLN A 43 8.26 -13.40 -5.70
N VAL A 44 9.18 -13.50 -4.74
CA VAL A 44 10.36 -14.38 -4.85
C VAL A 44 9.93 -15.85 -4.92
N GLY A 45 8.95 -16.27 -4.13
CA GLY A 45 8.43 -17.63 -4.14
C GLY A 45 7.60 -17.95 -5.38
N GLY A 46 6.72 -17.04 -5.78
CA GLY A 46 5.85 -17.19 -6.96
C GLY A 46 6.63 -17.13 -8.26
N ILE A 47 7.23 -15.97 -8.56
CA ILE A 47 7.98 -15.77 -9.82
C ILE A 47 9.24 -16.64 -9.84
N GLY A 48 9.95 -16.75 -8.71
CA GLY A 48 11.12 -17.61 -8.62
C GLY A 48 10.80 -19.11 -8.65
N GLY A 49 9.54 -19.51 -8.44
CA GLY A 49 9.07 -20.87 -8.71
C GLY A 49 8.82 -21.13 -10.20
N ILE A 50 8.44 -20.10 -10.96
CA ILE A 50 8.19 -20.17 -12.41
C ILE A 50 9.51 -20.06 -13.19
N VAL A 51 10.42 -19.19 -12.76
CA VAL A 51 11.72 -18.92 -13.40
C VAL A 51 12.85 -19.00 -12.34
N PRO A 52 13.30 -20.22 -11.98
CA PRO A 52 14.24 -20.45 -10.87
C PRO A 52 15.59 -19.73 -11.03
N GLU A 53 16.11 -19.63 -12.25
CA GLU A 53 17.38 -19.00 -12.58
C GLU A 53 17.39 -17.48 -12.30
N ARG A 54 16.22 -16.84 -12.19
CA ARG A 54 16.08 -15.41 -11.88
C ARG A 54 15.79 -15.11 -10.41
N ARG A 55 15.76 -16.12 -9.54
CA ARG A 55 15.44 -15.93 -8.11
C ARG A 55 16.37 -14.93 -7.42
N THR A 56 17.66 -14.94 -7.75
CA THR A 56 18.65 -13.99 -7.21
C THR A 56 18.39 -12.55 -7.66
N GLU A 57 17.95 -12.35 -8.90
CA GLU A 57 17.58 -11.03 -9.40
C GLU A 57 16.33 -10.50 -8.65
N LEU A 58 15.32 -11.36 -8.45
CA LEU A 58 14.10 -11.00 -7.71
C LEU A 58 14.39 -10.60 -6.26
N THR A 59 15.28 -11.31 -5.56
CA THR A 59 15.63 -10.97 -4.18
C THR A 59 16.41 -9.65 -4.10
N GLN A 60 17.32 -9.39 -5.05
CA GLN A 60 18.06 -8.12 -5.14
C GLN A 60 17.15 -6.92 -5.44
N LEU A 61 16.13 -7.12 -6.27
CA LEU A 61 15.16 -6.08 -6.60
C LEU A 61 14.07 -5.89 -5.54
N GLY A 62 13.85 -6.85 -4.64
CA GLY A 62 12.71 -6.90 -3.73
C GLY A 62 12.43 -5.61 -2.96
N LEU A 63 13.46 -5.03 -2.31
CA LEU A 63 13.29 -3.79 -1.55
C LEU A 63 13.00 -2.58 -2.45
N ARG A 64 13.65 -2.50 -3.61
CA ARG A 64 13.42 -1.44 -4.61
C ARG A 64 12.01 -1.53 -5.18
N ALA A 65 11.56 -2.74 -5.50
CA ALA A 65 10.21 -3.01 -5.99
C ALA A 65 9.15 -2.64 -4.93
N MET A 66 9.38 -2.99 -3.66
CA MET A 66 8.48 -2.60 -2.57
C MET A 66 8.38 -1.08 -2.43
N LEU A 67 9.51 -0.37 -2.38
CA LEU A 67 9.52 1.10 -2.29
C LEU A 67 8.87 1.75 -3.51
N GLY A 68 9.15 1.24 -4.72
CA GLY A 68 8.50 1.71 -5.95
C GLY A 68 6.99 1.52 -5.92
N GLY A 69 6.52 0.36 -5.45
CA GLY A 69 5.10 0.09 -5.27
C GLY A 69 4.45 0.99 -4.22
N THR A 70 5.13 1.28 -3.11
CA THR A 70 4.64 2.22 -2.09
C THR A 70 4.51 3.63 -2.67
N LEU A 71 5.54 4.11 -3.38
CA LEU A 71 5.51 5.42 -4.04
C LEU A 71 4.38 5.50 -5.08
N ALA A 72 4.14 4.45 -5.85
CA ALA A 72 3.02 4.41 -6.79
C ALA A 72 1.67 4.58 -6.06
N CYS A 73 1.44 3.88 -4.94
CA CYS A 73 0.20 4.03 -4.16
C CYS A 73 0.06 5.45 -3.59
N LEU A 74 1.15 6.03 -3.08
CA LEU A 74 1.17 7.40 -2.58
C LEU A 74 0.91 8.43 -3.69
N MET A 75 1.44 8.22 -4.89
CA MET A 75 1.14 9.07 -6.04
C MET A 75 -0.36 9.04 -6.38
N THR A 76 -0.97 7.86 -6.39
CA THR A 76 -2.42 7.72 -6.60
C THR A 76 -3.22 8.45 -5.51
N ALA A 77 -2.77 8.36 -4.26
CA ALA A 77 -3.37 9.07 -3.14
C ALA A 77 -3.25 10.61 -3.27
N CYS A 78 -2.10 11.11 -3.73
CA CYS A 78 -1.90 12.52 -4.03
C CYS A 78 -2.86 13.00 -5.12
N VAL A 79 -3.01 12.23 -6.21
CA VAL A 79 -3.97 12.55 -7.28
C VAL A 79 -5.41 12.57 -6.73
N ALA A 80 -5.79 11.57 -5.93
CA ALA A 80 -7.11 11.55 -5.28
C ALA A 80 -7.34 12.78 -4.40
N GLY A 81 -6.32 13.22 -3.66
CA GLY A 81 -6.38 14.41 -2.80
C GLY A 81 -6.44 15.75 -3.55
N ILE A 82 -6.01 15.79 -4.82
CA ILE A 82 -6.15 16.95 -5.72
C ILE A 82 -7.56 16.97 -6.34
N VAL A 83 -8.06 15.82 -6.75
CA VAL A 83 -9.36 15.70 -7.44
C VAL A 83 -10.54 15.82 -6.47
N MET A 84 -10.36 15.40 -5.22
CA MET A 84 -11.43 15.43 -4.23
C MET A 84 -11.53 16.82 -3.56
N PRO A 85 -12.71 17.48 -3.61
CA PRO A 85 -12.95 18.72 -2.89
C PRO A 85 -12.96 18.52 -1.36
N ASP A 86 -12.76 19.61 -0.62
CA ASP A 86 -12.75 19.62 0.85
C ASP A 86 -14.13 19.30 1.47
#